data_AF-A0A2R4WI63-F1
#
_entry.id   AF-A0A2R4WI63-F1
#
_cell.length_a   1.000
_cell.length_b   1.000
_cell.length_c   1.000
_cell.angle_alpha   90.00
_cell.angle_beta   90.00
_cell.angle_gamma   90.00
#
_symmetry.space_group_name_H-M   'P 1'
#
loop_
_entity.id
_entity.type
_entity.pdbx_description
1 polymer ?
#
loop_
_entity_poly.entity_id
_entity_poly.type
_entity_poly.pdbx_seq_one_letter_code
_entity_poly.pdbx_strand_id
1 'polypeptide(L)'
;MNELATTSEVIDALGGTTRVARLTGRKLAAVSNWREKQSFPPSTFLVMQAALANAERSAPATLWGMLVPPTTLSDEAGAAA
;
A
#
# COMPACT_ATOMS: atom_id res chain seq x y z
N MET A 1 5.37 -14.78 1.10
CA MET A 1 4.73 -13.51 1.47
C MET A 1 3.28 -13.60 1.08
N ASN A 2 2.36 -13.33 2.01
CA ASN A 2 0.93 -13.31 1.70
C ASN A 2 0.59 -11.92 1.17
N GLU A 3 0.33 -11.81 -0.14
CA GLU A 3 -0.05 -10.57 -0.78
C GLU A 3 -1.52 -10.26 -0.50
N LEU A 4 -1.79 -9.08 0.03
CA LEU A 4 -3.12 -8.60 0.36
C LEU A 4 -3.63 -7.78 -0.82
N ALA A 5 -4.72 -8.21 -1.44
CA ALA A 5 -5.21 -7.63 -2.69
C ALA A 5 -6.24 -6.52 -2.47
N THR A 6 -6.75 -6.38 -1.25
CA THR A 6 -7.82 -5.41 -0.94
C THR A 6 -7.46 -4.47 0.22
N THR A 7 -8.06 -3.28 0.19
CA THR A 7 -7.98 -2.27 1.26
C THR A 7 -8.40 -2.83 2.61
N SER A 8 -9.47 -3.65 2.64
CA SER A 8 -9.96 -4.26 3.87
C SER A 8 -8.94 -5.22 4.46
N GLU A 9 -8.41 -6.15 3.66
CA GLU A 9 -7.38 -7.09 4.11
C GLU A 9 -6.13 -6.37 4.63
N VAL A 10 -5.68 -5.32 3.94
CA VAL A 10 -4.55 -4.50 4.38
C VAL A 10 -4.84 -3.84 5.72
N ILE A 11 -6.03 -3.24 5.90
CA ILE A 11 -6.38 -2.60 7.16
C ILE A 11 -6.49 -3.63 8.28
N ASP A 12 -7.10 -4.78 8.03
CA ASP A 12 -7.28 -5.85 9.01
C ASP A 12 -5.94 -6.47 9.42
N ALA A 13 -5.05 -6.74 8.46
CA ALA A 13 -3.69 -7.24 8.73
C ALA A 13 -2.84 -6.26 9.55
N LEU A 14 -3.07 -4.96 9.41
CA LEU A 14 -2.38 -3.91 10.17
C LEU A 14 -2.98 -3.68 11.59
N GLY A 15 -3.96 -4.49 11.99
CA GLY A 15 -4.61 -4.40 13.31
C GLY A 15 -5.85 -3.50 13.32
N GLY A 16 -6.48 -3.32 12.16
CA GLY A 16 -7.78 -2.67 12.01
C GLY A 16 -7.74 -1.15 11.85
N THR A 17 -8.93 -0.57 11.68
CA THR A 17 -9.15 0.85 11.36
C THR A 17 -8.47 1.78 12.37
N THR A 18 -8.55 1.46 13.67
CA THR A 18 -7.96 2.29 14.73
C THR A 18 -6.45 2.35 14.66
N ARG A 19 -5.80 1.20 14.41
CA ARG A 19 -4.34 1.15 14.33
C ARG A 19 -3.82 1.85 13.08
N VAL A 20 -4.49 1.67 11.94
CA VAL A 20 -4.15 2.36 10.69
C VAL A 20 -4.36 3.87 10.78
N ALA A 21 -5.41 4.33 11.43
CA ALA A 21 -5.66 5.75 11.66
C ALA A 21 -4.52 6.40 12.47
N ARG A 22 -4.10 5.75 13.56
CA ARG A 22 -2.96 6.19 14.37
C ARG A 22 -1.64 6.16 13.58
N LEU A 23 -1.40 5.08 12.84
CA LEU A 23 -0.19 4.90 12.02
C LEU A 23 -0.03 6.02 10.97
N THR A 24 -1.14 6.42 10.35
CA THR A 24 -1.16 7.40 9.25
C THR A 24 -1.46 8.82 9.70
N GLY A 25 -1.73 9.05 10.99
CA GLY A 25 -2.16 10.35 11.52
C GLY A 25 -3.50 10.83 10.97
N ARG A 26 -4.39 9.91 10.57
CA ARG A 26 -5.71 10.21 9.98
C ARG A 26 -6.84 9.93 10.96
N LYS A 27 -8.02 10.46 10.65
CA LYS A 27 -9.25 10.20 11.43
C LYS A 27 -9.77 8.79 11.13
N LEU A 28 -10.41 8.14 12.11
CA LEU A 28 -11.04 6.82 11.94
C LEU A 28 -12.00 6.78 10.75
N ALA A 29 -12.86 7.81 10.62
CA ALA A 29 -13.80 7.92 9.51
C ALA A 29 -13.12 7.98 8.14
N ALA A 30 -11.92 8.58 8.04
CA ALA A 30 -11.17 8.60 6.79
C ALA A 30 -10.71 7.19 6.41
N VAL A 31 -10.23 6.41 7.38
CA VAL A 31 -9.81 5.02 7.15
C VAL A 31 -10.99 4.12 6.80
N SER A 32 -12.16 4.31 7.44
CA SER A 32 -13.39 3.62 7.03
C SER A 32 -13.80 3.95 5.59
N ASN A 33 -13.73 5.23 5.21
CA ASN A 33 -13.99 5.66 3.82
C ASN A 33 -13.02 5.01 2.81
N TRP A 34 -11.77 4.72 3.19
CA TRP A 34 -10.84 4.00 2.30
C TRP A 34 -11.29 2.58 2.00
N ARG A 35 -11.96 1.90 2.94
CA ARG A 35 -12.57 0.59 2.69
C ARG A 35 -13.66 0.69 1.65
N GLU A 36 -14.56 1.67 1.81
CA GLU A 36 -15.67 1.91 0.88
C GLU A 36 -15.19 2.31 -0.51
N LYS A 37 -14.16 3.16 -0.59
CA LYS A 37 -13.56 3.63 -1.85
C LYS A 37 -12.60 2.63 -2.48
N GLN A 38 -12.30 1.54 -1.79
CA GLN A 38 -11.37 0.50 -2.22
C GLN A 38 -9.97 1.03 -2.61
N SER A 39 -9.53 2.13 -1.99
CA SER A 39 -8.27 2.79 -2.32
C SER A 39 -7.70 3.57 -1.14
N PHE A 40 -6.38 3.62 -1.08
CA PHE A 40 -5.61 4.41 -0.13
C PHE A 40 -5.08 5.70 -0.76
N PRO A 41 -4.94 6.79 0.02
CA PRO A 41 -4.25 7.98 -0.44
C PRO A 41 -2.77 7.70 -0.73
N PRO A 42 -2.19 8.15 -1.86
CA PRO A 42 -0.78 7.91 -2.21
C PRO A 42 0.21 8.27 -1.10
N SER A 43 -0.09 9.33 -0.32
CA SER A 43 0.74 9.81 0.79
C SER A 43 0.95 8.81 1.93
N THR A 44 0.11 7.77 2.05
CA THR A 44 0.25 6.75 3.11
C THR A 44 1.08 5.55 2.68
N PHE A 45 1.56 5.51 1.43
CA PHE A 45 2.23 4.34 0.85
C PHE A 45 3.41 3.86 1.70
N LEU A 46 4.43 4.71 1.90
CA LEU A 46 5.66 4.31 2.59
C LEU A 46 5.43 3.83 4.02
N VAL A 47 4.58 4.55 4.77
CA VAL A 47 4.31 4.20 6.18
C VAL A 47 3.52 2.89 6.30
N MET A 48 2.57 2.64 5.40
CA MET A 48 1.81 1.40 5.40
C MET A 48 2.64 0.22 4.87
N GLN A 49 3.47 0.42 3.85
CA GLN A 49 4.39 -0.61 3.35
C GLN A 49 5.39 -1.05 4.42
N ALA A 50 5.97 -0.11 5.17
CA ALA A 50 6.86 -0.44 6.28
C ALA A 50 6.14 -1.25 7.37
N ALA A 51 4.90 -0.89 7.70
CA ALA A 51 4.10 -1.63 8.66
C ALA A 51 3.71 -3.04 8.17
N LEU A 52 3.40 -3.18 6.88
CA LEU A 52 3.13 -4.48 6.24
C LEU A 52 4.37 -5.37 6.22
N ALA A 53 5.54 -4.82 5.87
CA ALA A 53 6.81 -5.54 5.89
C ALA A 53 7.15 -6.07 7.29
N ASN A 54 6.92 -5.27 8.33
CA ASN A 54 7.07 -5.70 9.73
C ASN A 54 6.09 -6.82 10.14
N ALA A 55 4.96 -6.96 9.43
CA ALA A 55 3.99 -8.02 9.63
C ALA A 55 4.20 -9.21 8.67
N GLU A 56 5.30 -9.23 7.91
CA GLU A 56 5.58 -10.23 6.86
C GLU A 56 4.45 -10.34 5.82
N ARG A 57 3.85 -9.20 5.50
CA ARG A 57 2.79 -9.04 4.48
C ARG A 57 3.22 -8.02 3.43
N SER A 58 2.58 -8.07 2.28
CA SER A 58 2.76 -7.11 1.19
C SER A 58 1.41 -6.76 0.60
N ALA A 59 1.34 -5.63 -0.11
CA ALA A 59 0.16 -5.22 -0.85
C ALA A 59 0.58 -4.47 -2.12
N PRO A 60 -0.17 -4.58 -3.23
CA PRO A 60 0.21 -3.95 -4.47
C PRO A 60 0.07 -2.43 -4.36
N ALA A 61 1.05 -1.71 -4.90
CA ALA A 61 1.08 -0.24 -4.87
C ALA A 61 -0.11 0.41 -5.61
N THR A 62 -0.77 -0.36 -6.48
CA THR A 62 -2.01 0.04 -7.17
C THR A 62 -3.15 0.38 -6.20
N LEU A 63 -3.18 -0.21 -4.99
CA LEU A 63 -4.15 0.17 -3.96
C LEU A 63 -3.97 1.62 -3.49
N TRP A 64 -2.76 2.17 -3.60
CA TRP A 64 -2.43 3.57 -3.34
C TRP A 64 -2.54 4.45 -4.59
N GLY A 65 -3.10 3.94 -5.69
CA GLY A 65 -3.16 4.64 -6.97
C GLY A 65 -1.80 4.83 -7.63
N MET A 66 -0.77 4.09 -7.22
CA MET A 66 0.56 4.17 -7.81
C MET A 66 0.60 3.36 -9.11
N LEU A 67 1.33 3.90 -10.10
CA LEU A 67 1.68 3.17 -11.31
C LEU A 67 2.88 2.28 -11.02
N VAL A 68 2.74 0.99 -11.29
CA VAL A 68 3.86 0.06 -11.29
C VAL A 68 4.46 0.09 -12.69
N PRO A 69 5.75 0.44 -12.86
CA PRO A 69 6.37 0.41 -14.16
C PRO A 69 6.33 -1.02 -14.72
N PRO A 70 6.12 -1.19 -16.04
CA PRO A 70 6.26 -2.50 -16.64
C PRO A 70 7.68 -3.01 -16.40
N THR A 71 7.81 -4.28 -15.99
CA THR A 71 9.09 -4.94 -15.66
C THR A 71 10.10 -4.94 -16.82
N THR A 72 9.68 -4.54 -18.03
CA THR A 72 10.48 -4.50 -19.26
C THR A 72 11.48 -3.33 -19.36
N LEU A 73 11.61 -2.47 -18.35
CA LEU A 73 12.59 -1.37 -18.34
C LEU A 73 14.05 -1.80 -18.08
N SER A 74 14.38 -3.09 -18.22
CA SER A 74 15.70 -3.63 -17.83
C SER A 74 16.70 -3.87 -18.97
N ASP A 75 16.41 -3.54 -20.24
CA ASP A 75 17.30 -3.97 -21.35
C ASP A 75 17.96 -2.88 -22.22
N GLU A 76 17.68 -1.57 -22.11
CA GLU A 76 18.19 -0.59 -23.10
C GLU A 76 18.95 0.63 -22.55
N ALA A 77 19.73 0.48 -21.47
CA ALA A 77 20.60 1.55 -20.96
C ALA A 77 22.11 1.23 -20.97
N GLY A 78 22.54 0.22 -21.74
CA GLY A 78 23.90 -0.34 -21.69
C GLY A 78 24.63 -0.51 -23.02
N ALA A 79 24.28 0.19 -24.09
CA ALA A 79 25.00 0.08 -25.37
C ALA A 79 25.24 1.46 -26.02
N ALA A 80 26.20 2.21 -25.47
CA ALA A 80 26.88 3.29 -26.18
C ALA A 80 28.30 3.45 -25.61
N ALA A 81 29.23 2.65 -26.11
CA ALA A 81 30.67 2.87 -26.04
C ALA A 81 31.34 2.18 -27.24
#